data_AF-A0A8J4DV03-F1
#
_entry.id   AF-A0A8J4DV03-F1
#
_cell.length_a   1.000
_cell.length_b   1.000
_cell.length_c   1.000
_cell.angle_alpha   90.00
_cell.angle_beta   90.00
_cell.angle_gamma   90.00
#
_symmetry.space_group_name_H-M   'P 1'
#
loop_
_entity.id
_entity.type
_entity.pdbx_description
1 polymer ?
#
loop_
_entity_poly.entity_id
_entity_poly.type
_entity_poly.pdbx_seq_one_letter_code
_entity_poly.pdbx_strand_id
1 'polypeptide(L)'
;MTDQALSDELWARLAPLLPVHTRRFRFPGRRRADDRAVVEGILFMLASGIGFNQLPTAAFGVSRATCWRRLDEWTRAGRGSDCTRRC
;
A
#
# COMPACT_ATOMS: atom_id res chain seq x y z
N MET A 1 22.31 -2.92 5.44
CA MET A 1 21.06 -3.70 5.45
C MET A 1 20.13 -2.97 6.40
N THR A 2 19.29 -2.07 5.89
CA THR A 2 18.31 -1.40 6.77
C THR A 2 17.24 -2.41 7.15
N ASP A 3 17.18 -2.68 8.45
CA ASP A 3 16.17 -3.45 9.15
C ASP A 3 14.82 -2.74 9.05
N GLN A 4 14.21 -2.77 7.86
CA GLN A 4 12.85 -2.27 7.63
C GLN A 4 11.96 -3.44 7.23
N ALA A 5 11.99 -4.49 8.05
CA ALA A 5 10.77 -5.26 8.22
C ALA A 5 9.75 -4.31 8.82
N LEU A 6 8.59 -4.16 8.18
CA LEU A 6 7.51 -3.37 8.75
C LEU A 6 7.09 -4.03 10.06
N SER A 7 7.45 -3.41 11.19
CA SER A 7 7.11 -3.94 12.50
C SER A 7 5.59 -4.04 12.63
N ASP A 8 5.11 -5.05 13.36
CA ASP A 8 3.68 -5.22 13.59
C ASP A 8 3.06 -3.99 14.27
N GLU A 9 3.82 -3.30 15.12
CA GLU A 9 3.38 -2.06 15.76
C GLU A 9 3.20 -0.92 14.75
N LEU A 10 4.14 -0.73 13.83
CA LEU A 10 4.03 0.28 12.78
C LEU A 10 2.89 -0.07 11.83
N TRP A 11 2.75 -1.34 11.47
CA TRP A 11 1.62 -1.82 10.69
C TRP A 11 0.29 -1.56 11.38
N ALA A 12 0.17 -1.82 12.69
CA ALA A 12 -1.05 -1.57 13.45
C ALA A 12 -1.47 -0.10 13.43
N ARG A 13 -0.51 0.84 13.32
CA ARG A 13 -0.78 2.28 13.16
C ARG A 13 -1.14 2.67 11.73
N LEU A 14 -0.55 2.01 10.73
CA LEU A 14 -0.76 2.31 9.30
C LEU A 14 -2.03 1.67 8.73
N ALA A 15 -2.29 0.41 9.04
CA ALA A 15 -3.43 -0.36 8.54
C ALA A 15 -4.78 0.38 8.65
N PRO A 16 -5.15 1.03 9.77
CA PRO A 16 -6.43 1.75 9.88
C PRO A 16 -6.52 3.03 9.03
N LEU A 17 -5.39 3.58 8.56
CA LEU A 17 -5.36 4.74 7.68
C LEU A 17 -5.61 4.35 6.22
N LEU A 18 -5.45 3.07 5.89
CA LEU A 18 -5.69 2.57 4.55
C LEU A 18 -7.20 2.50 4.29
N PRO A 19 -7.68 2.95 3.12
CA PRO A 19 -9.09 2.87 2.77
C PRO A 19 -9.55 1.41 2.74
N VAL A 20 -10.58 1.10 3.52
CA VAL A 20 -11.22 -0.22 3.52
C VAL A 20 -11.89 -0.45 2.17
N HIS A 21 -11.44 -1.49 1.46
CA HIS A 21 -11.99 -1.86 0.17
C HIS A 21 -12.93 -3.06 0.30
N THR A 22 -14.22 -2.80 0.16
CA THR A 22 -15.22 -3.87 0.16
C THR A 22 -15.12 -4.67 -1.15
N ARG A 23 -14.88 -5.98 -1.03
CA ARG A 23 -14.86 -6.87 -2.19
C ARG A 23 -16.28 -6.98 -2.74
N ARG A 24 -16.44 -6.79 -4.06
CA ARG A 24 -17.73 -7.03 -4.74
C ARG A 24 -18.18 -8.46 -4.50
N PHE A 25 -19.44 -8.65 -4.13
CA PHE A 25 -20.02 -9.96 -3.88
C PHE A 25 -20.16 -10.78 -5.17
N ARG A 26 -20.69 -10.17 -6.24
CA ARG A 26 -20.91 -10.84 -7.52
C ARG A 26 -19.75 -10.57 -8.48
N PHE A 27 -19.25 -11.63 -9.11
CA PHE A 27 -18.07 -11.63 -10.00
C PHE A 27 -16.85 -10.93 -9.38
N PRO A 28 -16.36 -11.41 -8.22
CA PRO A 28 -15.15 -10.86 -7.66
C PRO A 28 -14.00 -11.26 -8.59
N GLY A 29 -13.42 -10.28 -9.29
CA GLY A 29 -12.22 -10.48 -10.08
C GLY A 29 -11.03 -10.95 -9.23
N ARG A 30 -9.82 -10.80 -9.78
CA ARG A 30 -8.59 -11.21 -9.08
C ARG A 30 -8.52 -10.62 -7.67
N ARG A 31 -8.18 -11.45 -6.68
CA ARG A 31 -7.98 -10.99 -5.29
C ARG A 31 -6.96 -9.86 -5.28
N ARG A 32 -7.26 -8.84 -4.47
CA ARG A 32 -6.33 -7.73 -4.24
C ARG A 32 -5.06 -8.30 -3.59
N ALA A 33 -3.90 -7.78 -4.00
CA ALA A 33 -2.64 -8.02 -3.31
C ALA A 33 -2.75 -7.54 -1.86
N ASP A 34 -2.04 -8.22 -0.97
CA ASP A 34 -1.98 -7.91 0.45
C ASP A 34 -1.47 -6.47 0.67
N ASP A 35 -2.21 -5.70 1.45
CA ASP A 35 -1.90 -4.30 1.70
C ASP A 35 -0.59 -4.15 2.49
N ARG A 36 -0.28 -5.12 3.37
CA ARG A 36 0.97 -5.12 4.13
C ARG A 36 2.18 -5.25 3.22
N ALA A 37 2.17 -6.26 2.35
CA ALA A 37 3.23 -6.47 1.36
C ALA A 37 3.42 -5.26 0.42
N VAL A 38 2.33 -4.57 0.08
CA VAL A 38 2.40 -3.33 -0.71
C VAL A 38 3.06 -2.19 0.07
N VAL A 39 2.69 -1.97 1.34
CA VAL A 39 3.31 -0.96 2.19
C VAL A 39 4.79 -1.25 2.39
N GLU A 40 5.16 -2.51 2.67
CA GLU A 40 6.55 -2.95 2.79
C GLU A 40 7.35 -2.64 1.51
N GLY A 41 6.80 -3.00 0.35
CA GLY A 41 7.43 -2.70 -0.94
C GLY A 41 7.60 -1.19 -1.17
N ILE A 42 6.62 -0.36 -0.80
CA ILE A 42 6.70 1.10 -0.91
C ILE A 42 7.78 1.67 0.02
N LEU A 43 7.79 1.26 1.29
CA LEU A 43 8.78 1.71 2.26
C LEU A 43 10.19 1.29 1.85
N PHE A 44 10.36 0.07 1.33
CA PHE A 44 11.65 -0.39 0.83
C PHE A 44 12.16 0.46 -0.33
N MET A 45 11.28 0.82 -1.29
CA MET A 45 11.65 1.72 -2.40
C MET A 45 12.05 3.11 -1.90
N LEU A 46 11.28 3.68 -0.97
CA LEU A 46 11.56 5.00 -0.39
C LEU A 46 12.88 5.01 0.41
N ALA A 47 13.12 3.96 1.19
CA ALA A 47 14.31 3.85 2.03
C ALA A 47 15.58 3.56 1.22
N SER A 48 15.47 2.70 0.21
CA SER A 48 16.61 2.32 -0.61
C SER A 48 16.98 3.38 -1.65
N GLY A 49 16.11 4.38 -1.88
CA GLY A 49 16.28 5.39 -2.93
C GLY A 49 16.32 4.80 -4.34
N ILE A 50 16.02 3.51 -4.49
CA ILE A 50 16.00 2.83 -5.78
C ILE A 50 14.76 3.27 -6.54
N GLY A 51 14.93 3.54 -7.83
CA GLY A 51 13.80 3.80 -8.70
C GLY A 51 12.83 2.62 -8.67
N PHE A 52 11.53 2.91 -8.76
CA PHE A 52 10.45 1.92 -8.71
C PHE A 52 10.71 0.66 -9.57
N ASN A 53 11.47 0.76 -10.66
CA ASN A 53 11.80 -0.33 -11.58
C ASN A 53 12.66 -1.46 -10.97
N GLN A 54 13.35 -1.19 -9.86
CA GLN A 54 14.27 -2.13 -9.22
C GLN A 54 13.64 -2.86 -8.02
N LEU A 55 12.31 -2.78 -7.85
CA LEU A 55 11.62 -3.47 -6.76
C LEU A 55 11.76 -5.00 -6.95
N PRO A 56 12.37 -5.73 -5.99
CA PRO A 56 12.45 -7.19 -6.04
C PRO A 56 11.06 -7.79 -5.82
N THR A 57 10.32 -7.98 -6.91
CA THR A 57 8.93 -8.51 -6.90
C THR A 57 8.86 -9.89 -6.25
N ALA A 58 9.92 -10.69 -6.38
CA ALA A 58 10.01 -12.01 -5.75
C ALA A 58 10.10 -11.96 -4.21
N ALA A 59 10.65 -10.87 -3.64
CA ALA A 59 10.80 -10.74 -2.19
C ALA A 59 9.49 -10.35 -1.50
N PHE A 60 8.68 -9.49 -2.13
CA PHE A 60 7.43 -8.98 -1.54
C PHE A 60 6.16 -9.60 -2.12
N GLY A 61 6.26 -10.36 -3.22
CA GLY A 61 5.09 -10.94 -3.91
C GLY A 61 4.18 -9.90 -4.58
N VAL A 62 4.60 -8.63 -4.66
CA VAL A 62 3.85 -7.53 -5.25
C VAL A 62 4.65 -6.89 -6.38
N SER A 63 3.95 -6.57 -7.47
CA SER A 63 4.58 -5.89 -8.60
C SER A 63 4.66 -4.38 -8.37
N ARG A 64 5.68 -3.75 -8.96
CA ARG A 64 5.83 -2.29 -9.01
C ARG A 64 4.53 -1.56 -9.38
N ALA A 65 3.86 -2.03 -10.42
CA ALA A 65 2.61 -1.45 -10.90
C ALA A 65 1.50 -1.51 -9.85
N THR A 66 1.48 -2.58 -9.04
CA THR A 66 0.53 -2.71 -7.93
C THR A 66 0.84 -1.71 -6.83
N CYS A 67 2.11 -1.58 -6.44
CA CYS A 67 2.53 -0.59 -5.43
C CYS A 67 2.18 0.84 -5.85
N TRP A 68 2.48 1.21 -7.10
CA TRP A 68 2.21 2.57 -7.58
C TRP A 68 0.70 2.87 -7.65
N ARG A 69 -0.09 1.93 -8.17
CA ARG A 69 -1.57 2.05 -8.18
C ARG A 69 -2.15 2.21 -6.78
N ARG A 70 -1.62 1.47 -5.80
CA ARG A 70 -2.08 1.53 -4.41
C ARG A 70 -1.67 2.84 -3.74
N LEU A 71 -0.44 3.29 -3.96
CA LEU A 71 0.00 4.60 -3.46
C LEU A 71 -0.86 5.72 -4.00
N ASP A 72 -1.14 5.75 -5.31
CA ASP A 72 -2.02 6.75 -5.93
C ASP A 72 -3.46 6.67 -5.38
N GLU A 73 -4.02 5.46 -5.27
CA GLU A 73 -5.35 5.21 -4.67
C GLU A 73 -5.43 5.75 -3.23
N TRP A 74 -4.47 5.41 -2.37
CA TRP A 74 -4.42 5.85 -0.98
C TRP A 74 -4.21 7.35 -0.86
N THR A 75 -3.37 7.94 -1.72
CA THR A 75 -3.15 9.39 -1.72
C THR A 75 -4.41 10.13 -2.16
N ARG A 76 -5.16 9.60 -3.14
CA ARG A 76 -6.46 10.17 -3.55
C ARG A 76 -7.51 10.02 -2.45
N ALA A 77 -7.57 8.88 -1.79
CA ALA A 77 -8.47 8.66 -0.66
C ALA A 77 -8.16 9.63 0.49
N GLY A 78 -6.88 9.78 0.86
CA GLY A 78 -6.43 10.72 1.90
C GLY A 78 -6.76 12.18 1.60
N ARG A 79 -6.73 12.60 0.32
CA ARG A 79 -7.17 13.94 -0.11
C ARG A 79 -8.69 14.13 -0.02
N GLY A 80 -9.47 13.05 -0.15
CA GLY A 80 -10.94 13.09 -0.10
C GLY A 80 -11.53 13.03 1.31
N SER A 81 -10.76 12.60 2.32
CA SER A 81 -11.22 12.52 3.72
C SER A 81 -11.37 13.87 4.42
N ASP A 82 -10.91 14.97 3.81
CA ASP A 82 -10.88 16.30 4.43
C ASP A 82 -12.15 17.15 4.17
N CYS A 83 -13.12 16.64 3.39
CA CYS A 83 -14.38 17.36 3.11
C CYS A 83 -15.54 17.02 4.05
N THR A 84 -15.38 16.15 5.06
CA THR A 84 -16.48 15.76 5.97
C THR A 84 -16.47 16.45 7.33
N ARG A 85 -15.68 17.52 7.53
CA ARG A 85 -15.67 18.27 8.80
C ARG A 85 -16.07 19.75 8.73
N ARG A 86 -16.38 20.31 7.56
CA ARG A 86 -16.90 21.69 7.44
C ARG A 86 -17.54 21.97 6.08
N CYS A 87 -18.75 21.48 5.85
CA CYS A 87 -19.72 22.03 4.90
C CYS A 87 -21.09 22.04 5.58
#